data_AF-A0A814AU30-F1
#
_entry.id   AF-A0A814AU30-F1
#
_cell.length_a   1.000
_cell.length_b   1.000
_cell.length_c   1.000
_cell.angle_alpha   90.00
_cell.angle_beta   90.00
_cell.angle_gamma   90.00
#
_symmetry.space_group_name_H-M   'P 1'
#
loop_
_entity.id
_entity.type
_entity.pdbx_description
1 polymer ?
#
loop_
_entity_poly.entity_id
_entity_poly.type
_entity_poly.pdbx_seq_one_letter_code
_entity_poly.pdbx_strand_id
1 'polypeptide(L)'
;MSNIRPDDATLDEMFQRTISTMDLPPDKLKELLKYPPEKKWDIIRDQDQVTAKHPPSYYVNALKAYIRGANLVPKASTLKKKHPIEHSTQLLSSLEISLRTNNIGWVHEFLSNSNKGLDVLLDYLKTSLEVMRFDSIVDNNNNNVNHNEQEIDNNNRLKESRKSPSHLFFCGLLREIESTDTSLSYQNNGSTNNHTDNHHLSIPSPSPLLSQNNGSTDTFKRSTIGRSDAKKLHRKIKKYNIGEATDDVRLCIMCLRAIMNNQNGFNLVIQHGEAMNYIALSLLHKNFRCKALILELLAAVCLVELGHDVILNAFDNFRIICQERHRFETLMKSFTQAPEFNFDYMVACIQFINIVVHSVQDMNYRVHLQEEFKLLGLDDCLKKYQELYGECDRFILQIQAYLDNYFDVGQLLEDSETKQQAIGKVSELEEQLAIANERFQDVEQEHVNKTTELQKALNLAEEQVEFVKKERDDITQTLNTLRRNHNHERGSPSSSTSSISSAPPGAPTSASSYSTITSNHNVYSSNCIPPPPPFPTQMPRPV
;
A
#
# COMPACT_ATOMS: atom_id res chain seq x y z
N MET A 1 -52.60 -1.86 -1.16
CA MET A 1 -53.44 -3.09 -1.19
C MET A 1 -54.59 -2.97 -0.18
N SER A 2 -55.32 -4.05 0.12
CA SER A 2 -56.24 -4.10 1.27
C SER A 2 -55.50 -3.96 2.61
N ASN A 3 -56.11 -3.32 3.61
CA ASN A 3 -55.54 -3.11 4.96
C ASN A 3 -55.44 -4.39 5.83
N ILE A 4 -55.59 -5.58 5.24
CA ILE A 4 -55.58 -6.86 5.94
C ILE A 4 -54.23 -7.53 5.64
N ARG A 5 -53.50 -7.95 6.68
CA ARG A 5 -52.25 -8.70 6.55
C ARG A 5 -52.54 -10.05 5.88
N PRO A 6 -51.76 -10.48 4.87
CA PRO A 6 -51.85 -11.84 4.34
C PRO A 6 -51.40 -12.88 5.39
N ASP A 7 -51.56 -14.16 5.07
CA ASP A 7 -50.98 -15.24 5.87
C ASP A 7 -49.45 -15.16 5.89
N ASP A 8 -48.83 -15.74 6.92
CA ASP A 8 -47.40 -15.56 7.17
C ASP A 8 -46.50 -16.17 6.08
N ALA A 9 -46.98 -17.14 5.30
CA ALA A 9 -46.22 -17.73 4.18
C ALA A 9 -46.26 -16.83 2.93
N THR A 10 -47.43 -16.34 2.54
CA THR A 10 -47.58 -15.32 1.49
C THR A 10 -46.83 -14.03 1.87
N LEU A 11 -46.88 -13.65 3.15
CA LEU A 11 -46.16 -12.49 3.68
C LEU A 11 -44.64 -12.63 3.51
N ASP A 12 -44.06 -13.79 3.80
CA ASP A 12 -42.62 -14.03 3.61
C ASP A 12 -42.24 -14.09 2.12
N GLU A 13 -43.08 -14.63 1.22
CA GLU A 13 -42.84 -14.54 -0.23
C GLU A 13 -42.85 -13.08 -0.73
N MET A 14 -43.82 -12.28 -0.28
CA MET A 14 -43.90 -10.85 -0.59
C MET A 14 -42.70 -10.09 -0.01
N PHE A 15 -42.27 -10.42 1.21
CA PHE A 15 -41.11 -9.79 1.85
C PHE A 15 -39.82 -10.11 1.10
N GLN A 16 -39.58 -11.39 0.75
CA GLN A 16 -38.46 -11.83 -0.08
C GLN A 16 -38.42 -11.04 -1.40
N ARG A 17 -39.54 -11.02 -2.14
CA ARG A 17 -39.67 -10.29 -3.42
C ARG A 17 -39.34 -8.80 -3.25
N THR A 18 -39.90 -8.14 -2.24
CA THR A 18 -39.64 -6.72 -1.96
C THR A 18 -38.17 -6.46 -1.66
N ILE A 19 -37.57 -7.24 -0.75
CA ILE A 19 -36.17 -7.10 -0.34
C ILE A 19 -35.20 -7.34 -1.51
N SER A 20 -35.49 -8.30 -2.41
CA SER A 20 -34.68 -8.51 -3.63
C SER A 20 -34.62 -7.29 -4.54
N THR A 21 -35.58 -6.36 -4.47
CA THR A 21 -35.55 -5.12 -5.27
C THR A 21 -34.73 -3.98 -4.66
N MET A 22 -34.17 -4.18 -3.46
CA MET A 22 -33.46 -3.14 -2.69
C MET A 22 -31.92 -3.23 -2.74
N ASP A 23 -31.36 -4.21 -3.44
CA ASP A 23 -29.90 -4.40 -3.64
C ASP A 23 -29.07 -4.36 -2.33
N LEU A 24 -29.55 -5.05 -1.30
CA LEU A 24 -28.98 -4.98 0.05
C LEU A 24 -27.79 -5.94 0.26
N PRO A 25 -26.72 -5.50 0.95
CA PRO A 25 -25.63 -6.38 1.37
C PRO A 25 -26.12 -7.61 2.17
N PRO A 26 -25.45 -8.77 2.03
CA PRO A 26 -25.94 -10.06 2.54
C PRO A 26 -26.15 -10.08 4.06
N ASP A 27 -25.41 -9.27 4.83
CA ASP A 27 -25.55 -9.24 6.29
C ASP A 27 -26.77 -8.40 6.75
N LYS A 28 -27.10 -7.33 6.01
CA LYS A 28 -28.37 -6.59 6.22
C LYS A 28 -29.57 -7.44 5.81
N LEU A 29 -29.44 -8.23 4.75
CA LEU A 29 -30.44 -9.23 4.36
C LEU A 29 -30.67 -10.27 5.49
N LYS A 30 -29.60 -10.85 6.05
CA LYS A 30 -29.67 -11.78 7.21
C LYS A 30 -30.28 -11.14 8.46
N GLU A 31 -30.15 -9.83 8.65
CA GLU A 31 -30.77 -9.10 9.76
C GLU A 31 -32.27 -8.90 9.52
N LEU A 32 -32.66 -8.37 8.37
CA LEU A 32 -34.06 -8.07 8.01
C LEU A 32 -34.93 -9.33 7.93
N LEU A 33 -34.38 -10.48 7.49
CA LEU A 33 -35.11 -11.76 7.47
C LEU A 33 -35.57 -12.23 8.87
N LYS A 34 -34.91 -11.78 9.95
CA LYS A 34 -35.26 -12.10 11.34
C LYS A 34 -36.38 -11.22 11.91
N TYR A 35 -36.90 -10.24 11.16
CA TYR A 35 -37.92 -9.32 11.66
C TYR A 35 -39.26 -10.05 11.89
N PRO A 36 -40.04 -9.65 12.92
CA PRO A 36 -41.37 -10.20 13.15
C PRO A 36 -42.35 -9.85 12.02
N PRO A 37 -43.39 -10.66 11.78
CA PRO A 37 -44.35 -10.48 10.68
C PRO A 37 -44.93 -9.07 10.55
N GLU A 38 -45.18 -8.40 11.68
CA GLU A 38 -45.74 -7.05 11.72
C GLU A 38 -44.81 -6.05 11.04
N LYS A 39 -43.50 -6.08 11.37
CA LYS A 39 -42.50 -5.22 10.74
C LYS A 39 -42.25 -5.57 9.28
N LYS A 40 -42.32 -6.86 8.91
CA LYS A 40 -42.24 -7.29 7.50
C LYS A 40 -43.38 -6.68 6.67
N TRP A 41 -44.60 -6.69 7.22
CA TRP A 41 -45.77 -6.11 6.58
C TRP A 41 -45.72 -4.58 6.49
N ASP A 42 -45.25 -3.89 7.53
CA ASP A 42 -45.00 -2.44 7.50
C ASP A 42 -44.02 -2.08 6.36
N ILE A 43 -42.87 -2.77 6.26
CA ILE A 43 -41.86 -2.54 5.22
C ILE A 43 -42.45 -2.75 3.80
N ILE A 44 -43.28 -3.77 3.60
CA ILE A 44 -43.93 -4.02 2.30
C ILE A 44 -44.90 -2.88 1.96
N ARG A 45 -45.81 -2.51 2.88
CA ARG A 45 -46.80 -1.44 2.68
C ARG A 45 -46.14 -0.09 2.40
N ASP A 46 -45.03 0.19 3.06
CA ASP A 46 -44.33 1.47 2.94
C ASP A 46 -43.53 1.51 1.62
N GLN A 47 -42.93 0.40 1.19
CA GLN A 47 -42.30 0.29 -0.13
C GLN A 47 -43.32 0.32 -1.29
N ASP A 48 -44.52 -0.23 -1.12
CA ASP A 48 -45.65 -0.15 -2.07
C ASP A 48 -46.06 1.30 -2.39
N GLN A 49 -45.74 2.25 -1.52
CA GLN A 49 -45.98 3.70 -1.70
C GLN A 49 -44.81 4.42 -2.39
N VAL A 50 -43.63 3.79 -2.50
CA VAL A 50 -42.43 4.39 -3.12
C VAL A 50 -42.47 4.21 -4.65
N THR A 51 -43.21 5.08 -5.32
CA THR A 51 -43.25 5.16 -6.78
C THR A 51 -42.22 6.16 -7.32
N ALA A 52 -41.44 5.76 -8.34
CA ALA A 52 -40.46 6.65 -8.97
C ALA A 52 -41.12 7.84 -9.68
N LYS A 53 -40.61 9.07 -9.46
CA LYS A 53 -41.13 10.33 -10.03
C LYS A 53 -41.30 10.27 -11.56
N HIS A 54 -40.30 9.70 -12.25
CA HIS A 54 -40.25 9.57 -13.71
C HIS A 54 -39.59 8.24 -14.11
N PRO A 55 -39.97 7.64 -15.26
CA PRO A 55 -39.29 6.45 -15.80
C PRO A 55 -37.88 6.78 -16.34
N PRO A 56 -36.95 5.81 -16.43
CA PRO A 56 -35.62 6.02 -16.99
C PRO A 56 -35.60 6.68 -18.37
N SER A 57 -36.53 6.28 -19.23
CA SER A 57 -36.68 6.80 -20.59
C SER A 57 -36.94 8.32 -20.66
N TYR A 58 -37.48 8.95 -19.59
CA TYR A 58 -37.61 10.41 -19.51
C TYR A 58 -36.24 11.09 -19.49
N TYR A 59 -35.40 10.71 -18.52
CA TYR A 59 -34.06 11.25 -18.33
C TYR A 59 -33.17 10.99 -19.55
N VAL A 60 -33.20 9.76 -20.06
CA VAL A 60 -32.44 9.34 -21.25
C VAL A 60 -32.82 10.15 -22.48
N ASN A 61 -34.11 10.43 -22.72
CA ASN A 61 -34.53 11.24 -23.86
C ASN A 61 -34.16 12.72 -23.73
N ALA A 62 -34.16 13.25 -22.51
CA ALA A 62 -33.73 14.62 -22.23
C ALA A 62 -32.21 14.80 -22.36
N LEU A 63 -31.39 13.86 -21.86
CA LEU A 63 -29.94 13.84 -22.11
C LEU A 63 -29.63 13.74 -23.62
N LYS A 64 -30.29 12.82 -24.33
CA LYS A 64 -30.24 12.75 -25.81
C LYS A 64 -30.67 14.07 -26.47
N ALA A 65 -31.53 14.89 -25.84
CA ALA A 65 -31.93 16.19 -26.39
C ALA A 65 -30.85 17.26 -26.23
N TYR A 66 -30.17 17.35 -25.09
CA TYR A 66 -29.03 18.27 -24.91
C TYR A 66 -27.86 17.92 -25.84
N ILE A 67 -27.48 16.64 -25.94
CA ILE A 67 -26.41 16.17 -26.84
C ILE A 67 -26.75 16.54 -28.31
N ARG A 68 -28.01 16.33 -28.73
CA ARG A 68 -28.45 16.73 -30.08
C ARG A 68 -28.53 18.26 -30.25
N GLY A 69 -28.85 19.02 -29.20
CA GLY A 69 -28.76 20.48 -29.20
C GLY A 69 -27.33 21.00 -29.37
N ALA A 70 -26.37 20.39 -28.66
CA ALA A 70 -24.95 20.64 -28.81
C ALA A 70 -24.46 20.28 -30.22
N ASN A 71 -24.98 19.22 -30.85
CA ASN A 71 -24.52 18.78 -32.17
C ASN A 71 -25.17 19.53 -33.35
N LEU A 72 -26.46 19.89 -33.29
CA LEU A 72 -27.18 20.46 -34.45
C LEU A 72 -26.73 21.88 -34.87
N VAL A 73 -26.82 22.16 -36.17
CA VAL A 73 -26.72 23.51 -36.76
C VAL A 73 -28.14 24.05 -36.94
N PRO A 74 -28.45 25.31 -36.59
CA PRO A 74 -29.82 25.81 -36.63
C PRO A 74 -30.35 25.99 -38.06
N LYS A 75 -31.16 25.03 -38.51
CA LYS A 75 -32.25 25.29 -39.47
C LYS A 75 -33.54 25.46 -38.67
N ALA A 76 -34.18 26.62 -38.78
CA ALA A 76 -35.33 26.97 -37.96
C ALA A 76 -36.64 26.49 -38.58
N SER A 77 -37.30 25.49 -37.98
CA SER A 77 -38.75 25.28 -38.03
C SER A 77 -39.21 24.15 -37.09
N THR A 78 -40.48 24.22 -36.69
CA THR A 78 -41.29 23.07 -36.19
C THR A 78 -40.73 22.18 -35.06
N LEU A 79 -40.44 22.77 -33.90
CA LEU A 79 -40.63 22.08 -32.62
C LEU A 79 -41.57 22.92 -31.74
N LYS A 80 -42.83 22.49 -31.63
CA LYS A 80 -43.86 23.18 -30.85
C LYS A 80 -43.62 22.98 -29.36
N LYS A 81 -43.86 24.02 -28.55
CA LYS A 81 -43.76 23.99 -27.08
C LYS A 81 -44.53 22.80 -26.48
N LYS A 82 -43.81 21.80 -25.96
CA LYS A 82 -44.31 20.84 -24.96
C LYS A 82 -43.19 20.56 -23.97
N HIS A 83 -43.50 20.77 -22.68
CA HIS A 83 -42.59 20.79 -21.54
C HIS A 83 -41.54 21.92 -21.60
N PRO A 84 -41.38 22.74 -20.54
CA PRO A 84 -40.11 23.41 -20.29
C PRO A 84 -39.05 22.32 -20.12
N ILE A 85 -37.92 22.47 -20.80
CA ILE A 85 -36.74 21.68 -20.51
C ILE A 85 -36.20 22.25 -19.19
N GLU A 86 -36.18 21.42 -18.13
CA GLU A 86 -35.57 21.78 -16.83
C GLU A 86 -34.09 22.15 -17.02
N HIS A 87 -33.42 22.75 -16.04
CA HIS A 87 -31.97 22.98 -16.16
C HIS A 87 -31.23 21.63 -16.23
N SER A 88 -30.18 21.49 -17.04
CA SER A 88 -29.49 20.18 -17.19
C SER A 88 -28.98 19.65 -15.84
N THR A 89 -28.44 20.53 -15.00
CA THR A 89 -28.01 20.25 -13.63
C THR A 89 -29.16 19.78 -12.72
N GLN A 90 -30.38 20.29 -12.91
CA GLN A 90 -31.56 19.85 -12.16
C GLN A 90 -32.01 18.46 -12.61
N LEU A 91 -32.01 18.20 -13.92
CA LEU A 91 -32.30 16.88 -14.49
C LEU A 91 -31.28 15.84 -14.00
N LEU A 92 -29.98 16.16 -14.04
CA LEU A 92 -28.90 15.28 -13.58
C LEU A 92 -28.96 15.03 -12.06
N SER A 93 -29.33 16.04 -11.26
CA SER A 93 -29.57 15.86 -9.82
C SER A 93 -30.76 14.95 -9.55
N SER A 94 -31.88 15.12 -10.27
CA SER A 94 -33.04 14.24 -10.19
C SER A 94 -32.74 12.82 -10.71
N LEU A 95 -31.82 12.66 -11.67
CA LEU A 95 -31.32 11.37 -12.16
C LEU A 95 -30.40 10.68 -11.13
N GLU A 96 -29.47 11.40 -10.49
CA GLU A 96 -28.61 10.89 -9.43
C GLU A 96 -29.43 10.31 -8.28
N ILE A 97 -30.44 11.06 -7.82
CA ILE A 97 -31.37 10.61 -6.79
C ILE A 97 -32.12 9.36 -7.28
N SER A 98 -32.65 9.39 -8.52
CA SER A 98 -33.39 8.25 -9.08
C SER A 98 -32.54 6.97 -9.19
N LEU A 99 -31.26 7.08 -9.57
CA LEU A 99 -30.32 5.96 -9.64
C LEU A 99 -29.92 5.41 -8.26
N ARG A 100 -29.95 6.25 -7.22
CA ARG A 100 -29.49 5.91 -5.86
C ARG A 100 -30.62 5.50 -4.90
N THR A 101 -31.86 5.90 -5.14
CA THR A 101 -32.97 5.69 -4.18
C THR A 101 -34.21 4.97 -4.74
N ASN A 102 -34.30 4.73 -6.05
CA ASN A 102 -35.35 3.87 -6.60
C ASN A 102 -34.97 2.39 -6.41
N ASN A 103 -35.94 1.48 -6.62
CA ASN A 103 -35.66 0.05 -6.66
C ASN A 103 -34.67 -0.31 -7.80
N ILE A 104 -33.93 -1.41 -7.64
CA ILE A 104 -32.89 -1.81 -8.59
C ILE A 104 -33.42 -2.14 -9.98
N GLY A 105 -34.70 -2.53 -10.10
CA GLY A 105 -35.38 -2.70 -11.39
C GLY A 105 -35.39 -1.42 -12.24
N TRP A 106 -35.48 -0.25 -11.61
CA TRP A 106 -35.36 1.05 -12.28
C TRP A 106 -33.95 1.25 -12.89
N VAL A 107 -32.91 0.84 -12.16
CA VAL A 107 -31.51 0.91 -12.62
C VAL A 107 -31.25 -0.10 -13.76
N HIS A 108 -31.76 -1.33 -13.64
CA HIS A 108 -31.71 -2.31 -14.74
C HIS A 108 -32.45 -1.82 -15.98
N GLU A 109 -33.61 -1.17 -15.85
CA GLU A 109 -34.33 -0.59 -16.99
C GLU A 109 -33.55 0.60 -17.61
N PHE A 110 -32.92 1.46 -16.80
CA PHE A 110 -32.02 2.52 -17.29
C PHE A 110 -30.84 1.97 -18.10
N LEU A 111 -30.17 0.94 -17.58
CA LEU A 111 -29.02 0.28 -18.20
C LEU A 111 -29.39 -0.64 -19.37
N SER A 112 -30.67 -0.97 -19.56
CA SER A 112 -31.12 -1.93 -20.57
C SER A 112 -30.86 -1.51 -22.02
N ASN A 113 -30.77 -2.50 -22.90
CA ASN A 113 -30.52 -2.33 -24.35
C ASN A 113 -31.52 -1.44 -25.10
N SER A 114 -32.73 -1.19 -24.54
CA SER A 114 -33.72 -0.29 -25.14
C SER A 114 -33.47 1.18 -24.80
N ASN A 115 -33.10 1.47 -23.55
CA ASN A 115 -32.81 2.83 -23.08
C ASN A 115 -31.38 3.26 -23.46
N LYS A 116 -30.39 2.38 -23.23
CA LYS A 116 -28.94 2.65 -23.34
C LYS A 116 -28.51 3.84 -22.46
N GLY A 117 -28.94 3.83 -21.20
CA GLY A 117 -28.72 4.95 -20.28
C GLY A 117 -27.24 5.22 -19.97
N LEU A 118 -26.41 4.18 -19.91
CA LEU A 118 -24.96 4.32 -19.68
C LEU A 118 -24.26 5.04 -20.84
N ASP A 119 -24.39 4.53 -22.07
CA ASP A 119 -23.85 5.13 -23.30
C ASP A 119 -24.16 6.64 -23.36
N VAL A 120 -25.41 6.99 -23.04
CA VAL A 120 -25.96 8.36 -23.13
C VAL A 120 -25.46 9.27 -22.01
N LEU A 121 -25.25 8.73 -20.81
CA LEU A 121 -24.64 9.44 -19.70
C LEU A 121 -23.15 9.72 -19.98
N LEU A 122 -22.45 8.77 -20.60
CA LEU A 122 -21.04 8.90 -20.97
C LEU A 122 -20.85 9.86 -22.16
N ASP A 123 -21.71 9.84 -23.18
CA ASP A 123 -21.75 10.85 -24.24
C ASP A 123 -21.97 12.27 -23.68
N TYR A 124 -22.85 12.41 -22.68
CA TYR A 124 -23.09 13.69 -22.01
C TYR A 124 -21.85 14.13 -21.21
N LEU A 125 -21.28 13.23 -20.40
CA LEU A 125 -20.05 13.47 -19.63
C LEU A 125 -18.89 13.91 -20.54
N LYS A 126 -18.65 13.20 -21.64
CA LYS A 126 -17.67 13.53 -22.68
C LYS A 126 -17.89 14.96 -23.21
N THR A 127 -19.12 15.28 -23.60
CA THR A 127 -19.48 16.61 -24.11
C THR A 127 -19.20 17.71 -23.07
N SER A 128 -19.53 17.49 -21.80
CA SER A 128 -19.30 18.46 -20.73
C SER A 128 -17.82 18.58 -20.32
N LEU A 129 -17.03 17.52 -20.43
CA LEU A 129 -15.57 17.55 -20.21
C LEU A 129 -14.84 18.33 -21.30
N GLU A 130 -15.22 18.18 -22.57
CA GLU A 130 -14.68 18.98 -23.68
C GLU A 130 -14.90 20.49 -23.45
N VAL A 131 -16.07 20.85 -22.90
CA VAL A 131 -16.44 22.24 -22.57
C VAL A 131 -15.65 22.77 -21.38
N MET A 132 -15.66 22.06 -20.25
CA MET A 132 -14.90 22.44 -19.05
C MET A 132 -13.41 22.64 -19.37
N ARG A 133 -12.84 21.75 -20.19
CA ARG A 133 -11.45 21.84 -20.64
C ARG A 133 -11.22 23.05 -21.53
N PHE A 134 -12.13 23.34 -22.48
CA PHE A 134 -12.01 24.53 -23.32
C PHE A 134 -12.11 25.82 -22.51
N ASP A 135 -13.07 25.92 -21.60
CA ASP A 135 -13.27 27.10 -20.76
C ASP A 135 -12.06 27.33 -19.85
N SER A 136 -11.49 26.26 -19.26
CA SER A 136 -10.24 26.34 -18.49
C SER A 136 -9.02 26.79 -19.33
N ILE A 137 -8.98 26.44 -20.62
CA ILE A 137 -7.95 26.96 -21.55
C ILE A 137 -8.20 28.46 -21.83
N VAL A 138 -9.45 28.91 -21.94
CA VAL A 138 -9.79 30.33 -22.12
C VAL A 138 -9.43 31.15 -20.87
N ASP A 139 -9.75 30.67 -19.67
CA ASP A 139 -9.38 31.29 -18.40
C ASP A 139 -7.86 31.55 -18.33
N ASN A 140 -7.06 30.51 -18.56
CA ASN A 140 -5.59 30.60 -18.49
C ASN A 140 -5.01 31.57 -19.54
N ASN A 141 -5.58 31.61 -20.75
CA ASN A 141 -5.15 32.57 -21.78
C ASN A 141 -5.50 34.01 -21.38
N ASN A 142 -6.68 34.25 -20.81
CA ASN A 142 -7.10 35.59 -20.37
C ASN A 142 -6.25 36.07 -19.19
N ASN A 143 -5.95 35.20 -18.22
CA ASN A 143 -5.10 35.53 -17.08
C ASN A 143 -3.68 35.93 -17.52
N ASN A 144 -3.09 35.22 -18.49
CA ASN A 144 -1.79 35.59 -19.06
C ASN A 144 -1.82 36.94 -19.78
N VAL A 145 -2.91 37.29 -20.49
CA VAL A 145 -3.07 38.62 -21.10
C VAL A 145 -3.17 39.70 -20.01
N ASN A 146 -4.00 39.48 -18.99
CA ASN A 146 -4.18 40.43 -17.89
C ASN A 146 -2.89 40.69 -17.10
N HIS A 147 -2.04 39.67 -16.88
CA HIS A 147 -0.73 39.87 -16.25
C HIS A 147 0.22 40.65 -17.17
N ASN A 148 0.26 40.36 -18.47
CA ASN A 148 1.08 41.14 -19.42
C ASN A 148 0.63 42.60 -19.48
N GLU A 149 -0.68 42.88 -19.45
CA GLU A 149 -1.21 44.25 -19.39
C GLU A 149 -0.86 44.95 -18.05
N GLN A 150 -0.92 44.25 -16.91
CA GLN A 150 -0.46 44.77 -15.62
C GLN A 150 1.04 45.03 -15.56
N GLU A 151 1.88 44.20 -16.20
CA GLU A 151 3.31 44.48 -16.35
C GLU A 151 3.56 45.69 -17.24
N ILE A 152 2.82 45.85 -18.35
CA ILE A 152 2.92 47.02 -19.23
C ILE A 152 2.53 48.29 -18.47
N ASP A 153 1.42 48.29 -17.73
CA ASP A 153 0.99 49.45 -16.95
C ASP A 153 1.95 49.78 -15.80
N ASN A 154 2.48 48.81 -15.07
CA ASN A 154 3.52 49.05 -14.07
C ASN A 154 4.81 49.64 -14.70
N ASN A 155 5.23 49.10 -15.85
CA ASN A 155 6.37 49.63 -16.61
C ASN A 155 6.13 51.02 -17.22
N ASN A 156 4.87 51.42 -17.41
CA ASN A 156 4.50 52.79 -17.81
C ASN A 156 4.44 53.73 -16.59
N ARG A 157 3.93 53.26 -15.44
CA ARG A 157 3.86 54.03 -14.19
C ARG A 157 5.24 54.40 -13.64
N LEU A 158 6.26 53.57 -13.89
CA LEU A 158 7.66 53.91 -13.60
C LEU A 158 8.28 54.97 -14.54
N LYS A 159 7.66 55.28 -15.69
CA LYS A 159 8.19 56.23 -16.68
C LYS A 159 7.67 57.67 -16.51
N GLU A 160 6.50 57.86 -15.91
CA GLU A 160 5.96 59.22 -15.70
C GLU A 160 6.61 59.96 -14.52
N SER A 161 7.08 59.24 -13.49
CA SER A 161 7.68 59.84 -12.29
C SER A 161 9.19 60.09 -12.45
N ARG A 162 9.58 60.94 -13.42
CA ARG A 162 10.98 61.43 -13.58
C ARG A 162 11.08 62.77 -14.31
N LYS A 163 10.83 63.88 -13.58
CA LYS A 163 11.31 65.23 -13.95
C LYS A 163 12.03 65.88 -12.76
N SER A 164 13.32 66.11 -12.96
CA SER A 164 14.37 66.81 -12.19
C SER A 164 13.98 68.01 -11.29
N PRO A 165 14.90 68.51 -10.41
CA PRO A 165 16.02 67.82 -9.73
C PRO A 165 16.31 68.29 -8.27
N SER A 166 17.32 67.66 -7.61
CA SER A 166 18.48 68.28 -6.92
C SER A 166 18.85 67.75 -5.51
N HIS A 167 20.15 67.92 -5.16
CA HIS A 167 20.83 67.77 -3.87
C HIS A 167 20.94 66.40 -3.14
N LEU A 168 22.13 65.79 -3.33
CA LEU A 168 23.03 65.18 -2.33
C LEU A 168 22.47 64.51 -1.05
N PHE A 169 22.85 63.23 -0.81
CA PHE A 169 24.01 62.89 0.03
C PHE A 169 24.50 61.41 -0.15
N PHE A 170 25.58 61.07 0.56
CA PHE A 170 26.33 59.79 0.67
C PHE A 170 25.52 58.48 0.79
N CYS A 171 26.07 57.25 0.65
CA CYS A 171 27.32 56.68 0.06
C CYS A 171 27.33 55.15 0.34
N GLY A 172 28.02 54.30 -0.44
CA GLY A 172 28.25 52.89 -0.05
C GLY A 172 28.68 51.91 -1.16
N LEU A 173 29.93 51.44 -1.05
CA LEU A 173 30.61 50.32 -1.73
C LEU A 173 29.77 49.00 -1.80
N LEU A 174 30.00 48.03 -2.70
CA LEU A 174 30.94 47.88 -3.83
C LEU A 174 30.39 46.82 -4.81
N ARG A 175 30.79 46.85 -6.09
CA ARG A 175 30.56 45.75 -7.05
C ARG A 175 31.57 45.78 -8.20
N GLU A 176 32.33 44.71 -8.37
CA GLU A 176 33.12 44.39 -9.56
C GLU A 176 32.58 43.04 -10.10
N ILE A 177 32.31 42.79 -11.40
CA ILE A 177 33.10 43.07 -12.63
C ILE A 177 34.29 42.09 -12.65
N GLU A 178 34.51 41.24 -13.66
CA GLU A 178 34.45 41.49 -15.12
C GLU A 178 33.58 40.55 -15.97
N SER A 179 33.22 41.05 -17.17
CA SER A 179 32.90 40.26 -18.37
C SER A 179 33.74 40.81 -19.52
N THR A 180 34.16 39.96 -20.47
CA THR A 180 34.73 40.42 -21.75
C THR A 180 34.15 39.64 -22.94
N ASP A 181 33.39 40.35 -23.78
CA ASP A 181 32.98 39.87 -25.10
C ASP A 181 34.13 40.02 -26.11
N THR A 182 34.13 39.19 -27.17
CA THR A 182 34.50 39.60 -28.52
C THR A 182 33.78 38.71 -29.53
N SER A 183 33.38 39.29 -30.67
CA SER A 183 32.64 38.62 -31.74
C SER A 183 33.40 38.73 -33.07
N LEU A 184 33.16 37.81 -34.02
CA LEU A 184 32.81 38.12 -35.42
C LEU A 184 32.70 36.88 -36.34
N SER A 185 31.86 37.06 -37.34
CA SER A 185 31.34 36.16 -38.38
C SER A 185 32.28 35.71 -39.52
N TYR A 186 31.87 34.61 -40.19
CA TYR A 186 31.88 34.32 -41.65
C TYR A 186 32.72 33.15 -42.25
N GLN A 187 31.98 32.31 -42.97
CA GLN A 187 32.25 31.62 -44.26
C GLN A 187 33.06 30.31 -44.39
N ASN A 188 32.56 29.46 -45.29
CA ASN A 188 33.04 28.15 -45.70
C ASN A 188 34.31 28.20 -46.57
N ASN A 189 35.18 27.19 -46.47
CA ASN A 189 35.29 26.08 -47.45
C ASN A 189 36.58 25.25 -47.26
N GLY A 190 36.58 23.99 -47.74
CA GLY A 190 37.80 23.24 -48.06
C GLY A 190 38.01 21.95 -47.27
N SER A 191 38.24 20.84 -47.99
CA SER A 191 38.57 19.52 -47.45
C SER A 191 40.08 19.25 -47.47
N THR A 192 40.58 18.39 -46.57
CA THR A 192 41.38 17.19 -46.95
C THR A 192 41.61 16.22 -45.78
N ASN A 193 41.72 14.94 -46.16
CA ASN A 193 41.92 13.72 -45.36
C ASN A 193 43.12 13.74 -44.37
N ASN A 194 43.03 12.99 -43.26
CA ASN A 194 43.64 11.64 -43.16
C ASN A 194 43.35 10.90 -41.84
N HIS A 195 43.68 9.60 -41.83
CA HIS A 195 43.75 8.66 -40.69
C HIS A 195 44.64 9.19 -39.51
N THR A 196 44.58 8.68 -38.27
CA THR A 196 44.50 7.25 -37.84
C THR A 196 43.69 6.98 -36.57
N ASP A 197 43.37 5.70 -36.40
CA ASP A 197 42.56 5.09 -35.35
C ASP A 197 43.25 5.01 -33.97
N ASN A 198 42.44 4.88 -32.91
CA ASN A 198 42.57 3.74 -32.01
C ASN A 198 41.29 3.48 -31.18
N HIS A 199 41.11 2.23 -30.74
CA HIS A 199 39.89 1.75 -30.11
C HIS A 199 39.88 1.90 -28.58
N HIS A 200 38.70 2.15 -28.02
CA HIS A 200 38.23 1.33 -26.90
C HIS A 200 36.72 1.09 -26.96
N LEU A 201 36.23 -0.02 -26.41
CA LEU A 201 34.86 -0.47 -26.60
C LEU A 201 33.90 0.04 -25.51
N SER A 202 32.73 0.50 -25.93
CA SER A 202 31.54 0.72 -25.09
C SER A 202 30.38 -0.11 -25.65
N ILE A 203 29.70 -0.86 -24.79
CA ILE A 203 28.58 -1.74 -25.16
C ILE A 203 27.30 -0.89 -25.31
N PRO A 204 26.55 -0.97 -26.42
CA PRO A 204 25.45 -0.04 -26.71
C PRO A 204 24.09 -0.51 -26.16
N SER A 205 23.28 0.46 -25.71
CA SER A 205 21.87 0.25 -25.34
C SER A 205 21.00 -0.01 -26.57
N PRO A 206 20.03 -0.95 -26.53
CA PRO A 206 19.10 -1.16 -27.63
C PRO A 206 18.01 -0.09 -27.69
N SER A 207 17.79 0.47 -28.88
CA SER A 207 16.58 1.21 -29.26
C SER A 207 15.94 0.53 -30.49
N PRO A 208 14.61 0.53 -30.62
CA PRO A 208 13.91 -0.45 -31.46
C PRO A 208 14.01 -0.16 -32.96
N LEU A 209 14.13 -1.24 -33.75
CA LEU A 209 14.06 -1.19 -35.20
C LEU A 209 12.60 -1.08 -35.69
N LEU A 210 12.36 -0.14 -36.61
CA LEU A 210 11.13 -0.07 -37.39
C LEU A 210 11.04 -1.28 -38.34
N SER A 211 10.05 -2.14 -38.14
CA SER A 211 9.63 -3.12 -39.14
C SER A 211 8.23 -2.77 -39.63
N GLN A 212 8.06 -2.68 -40.95
CA GLN A 212 6.76 -2.44 -41.56
C GLN A 212 5.96 -3.74 -41.62
N ASN A 213 4.75 -3.76 -41.07
CA ASN A 213 3.75 -4.73 -41.49
C ASN A 213 2.33 -4.15 -41.38
N ASN A 214 1.52 -4.34 -42.42
CA ASN A 214 0.17 -3.78 -42.50
C ASN A 214 -0.84 -4.73 -41.85
N GLY A 215 -1.33 -4.37 -40.66
CA GLY A 215 -2.48 -5.01 -40.00
C GLY A 215 -3.52 -3.95 -39.63
N SER A 216 -4.75 -4.08 -40.13
CA SER A 216 -5.77 -3.04 -39.98
C SER A 216 -6.42 -3.02 -38.59
N THR A 217 -5.97 -2.11 -37.72
CA THR A 217 -6.69 -1.71 -36.51
C THR A 217 -7.21 -0.27 -36.67
N ASP A 218 -8.52 -0.12 -36.84
CA ASP A 218 -9.17 1.16 -37.17
C ASP A 218 -9.28 2.05 -35.91
N THR A 219 -8.15 2.66 -35.54
CA THR A 219 -7.97 3.42 -34.30
C THR A 219 -8.33 4.90 -34.48
N PHE A 220 -9.02 5.44 -33.47
CA PHE A 220 -9.59 6.78 -33.38
C PHE A 220 -8.96 7.88 -34.25
N LYS A 221 -9.74 8.41 -35.20
CA LYS A 221 -9.39 9.62 -35.96
C LYS A 221 -9.27 10.82 -35.02
N ARG A 222 -8.04 11.30 -34.86
CA ARG A 222 -7.58 12.52 -34.15
C ARG A 222 -8.56 13.70 -34.24
N SER A 223 -9.52 13.78 -33.32
CA SER A 223 -10.49 14.88 -33.21
C SER A 223 -10.00 15.99 -32.28
N THR A 224 -8.85 16.60 -32.61
CA THR A 224 -8.45 17.86 -31.98
C THR A 224 -9.40 18.97 -32.42
N ILE A 225 -10.45 19.21 -31.64
CA ILE A 225 -11.50 20.20 -31.93
C ILE A 225 -10.85 21.58 -32.15
N GLY A 226 -11.14 22.18 -33.30
CA GLY A 226 -10.56 23.48 -33.66
C GLY A 226 -10.98 24.59 -32.68
N ARG A 227 -10.11 25.59 -32.50
CA ARG A 227 -10.38 26.82 -31.70
C ARG A 227 -11.63 27.58 -32.19
N SER A 228 -12.07 27.30 -33.42
CA SER A 228 -13.34 27.67 -34.05
C SER A 228 -14.57 26.94 -33.47
N ASP A 229 -14.47 25.63 -33.32
CA ASP A 229 -15.60 24.74 -33.08
C ASP A 229 -15.89 24.57 -31.58
N ALA A 230 -14.88 24.64 -30.72
CA ALA A 230 -15.11 24.76 -29.28
C ALA A 230 -15.80 26.10 -28.93
N LYS A 231 -15.43 27.21 -29.58
CA LYS A 231 -16.15 28.50 -29.47
C LYS A 231 -17.59 28.43 -29.99
N LYS A 232 -17.86 27.56 -30.97
CA LYS A 232 -19.19 27.29 -31.53
C LYS A 232 -20.03 26.42 -30.57
N LEU A 233 -19.39 25.49 -29.85
CA LEU A 233 -19.99 24.67 -28.79
C LEU A 233 -20.38 25.52 -27.56
N HIS A 234 -19.46 26.32 -27.01
CA HIS A 234 -19.74 27.23 -25.89
C HIS A 234 -20.89 28.21 -26.22
N ARG A 235 -20.94 28.76 -27.45
CA ARG A 235 -22.05 29.61 -27.94
C ARG A 235 -23.38 28.87 -28.09
N LYS A 236 -23.40 27.54 -28.25
CA LYS A 236 -24.62 26.72 -28.25
C LYS A 236 -25.09 26.45 -26.82
N ILE A 237 -24.17 26.15 -25.90
CA ILE A 237 -24.47 25.81 -24.50
C ILE A 237 -25.25 26.94 -23.82
N LYS A 238 -24.73 28.18 -23.94
CA LYS A 238 -25.40 29.41 -23.49
C LYS A 238 -26.74 29.73 -24.20
N LYS A 239 -27.14 28.94 -25.21
CA LYS A 239 -28.40 29.06 -25.96
C LYS A 239 -29.40 27.93 -25.66
N TYR A 240 -28.96 26.80 -25.10
CA TYR A 240 -29.81 25.63 -24.83
C TYR A 240 -30.15 25.40 -23.36
N ASN A 241 -29.85 26.37 -22.48
CA ASN A 241 -30.11 26.30 -21.04
C ASN A 241 -29.42 25.11 -20.34
N ILE A 242 -28.27 24.72 -20.89
CA ILE A 242 -27.31 23.79 -20.28
C ILE A 242 -26.57 24.57 -19.18
N GLY A 243 -26.40 23.94 -18.03
CA GLY A 243 -25.84 24.53 -16.83
C GLY A 243 -24.32 24.70 -16.83
N GLU A 244 -23.76 24.93 -15.64
CA GLU A 244 -22.30 24.99 -15.51
C GLU A 244 -21.72 23.59 -15.74
N ALA A 245 -20.83 23.46 -16.73
CA ALA A 245 -20.28 22.16 -17.15
C ALA A 245 -19.51 21.44 -16.02
N THR A 246 -19.07 22.18 -15.01
CA THR A 246 -18.48 21.71 -13.74
C THR A 246 -19.49 20.87 -12.94
N ASP A 247 -20.57 21.48 -12.47
CA ASP A 247 -21.61 20.81 -11.70
C ASP A 247 -22.27 19.67 -12.48
N ASP A 248 -22.46 19.84 -13.79
CA ASP A 248 -22.97 18.79 -14.67
C ASP A 248 -22.01 17.58 -14.76
N VAL A 249 -20.69 17.79 -14.88
CA VAL A 249 -19.70 16.69 -14.80
C VAL A 249 -19.71 16.04 -13.41
N ARG A 250 -19.74 16.83 -12.34
CA ARG A 250 -19.81 16.33 -10.95
C ARG A 250 -21.02 15.42 -10.75
N LEU A 251 -22.19 15.81 -11.24
CA LEU A 251 -23.41 15.02 -11.14
C LEU A 251 -23.37 13.77 -12.02
N CYS A 252 -22.71 13.81 -13.19
CA CYS A 252 -22.48 12.61 -14.00
C CYS A 252 -21.60 11.59 -13.26
N ILE A 253 -20.55 12.03 -12.56
CA ILE A 253 -19.72 11.16 -11.71
C ILE A 253 -20.54 10.59 -10.54
N MET A 254 -21.43 11.37 -9.92
CA MET A 254 -22.33 10.85 -8.87
C MET A 254 -23.35 9.83 -9.43
N CYS A 255 -23.86 10.02 -10.65
CA CYS A 255 -24.68 9.03 -11.34
C CYS A 255 -23.91 7.73 -11.61
N LEU A 256 -22.65 7.83 -12.06
CA LEU A 256 -21.78 6.67 -12.26
C LEU A 256 -21.45 5.96 -10.93
N ARG A 257 -21.23 6.69 -9.83
CA ARG A 257 -21.11 6.11 -8.47
C ARG A 257 -22.35 5.29 -8.09
N ALA A 258 -23.55 5.80 -8.36
CA ALA A 258 -24.80 5.09 -8.08
C ALA A 258 -24.94 3.82 -8.94
N ILE A 259 -24.63 3.89 -10.24
CA ILE A 259 -24.63 2.74 -11.16
C ILE A 259 -23.63 1.67 -10.70
N MET A 260 -22.41 2.08 -10.31
CA MET A 260 -21.35 1.17 -9.88
C MET A 260 -21.52 0.60 -8.46
N ASN A 261 -22.52 1.08 -7.69
CA ASN A 261 -22.90 0.46 -6.42
C ASN A 261 -23.62 -0.89 -6.62
N ASN A 262 -24.12 -1.18 -7.82
CA ASN A 262 -24.72 -2.46 -8.18
C ASN A 262 -23.74 -3.31 -9.01
N GLN A 263 -23.67 -4.62 -8.76
CA GLN A 263 -22.71 -5.52 -9.44
C GLN A 263 -22.87 -5.55 -10.97
N ASN A 264 -24.10 -5.54 -11.50
CA ASN A 264 -24.34 -5.50 -12.94
C ASN A 264 -23.98 -4.13 -13.54
N GLY A 265 -24.31 -3.03 -12.84
CA GLY A 265 -23.90 -1.69 -13.25
C GLY A 265 -22.38 -1.50 -13.26
N PHE A 266 -21.69 -1.99 -12.23
CA PHE A 266 -20.23 -2.01 -12.10
C PHE A 266 -19.56 -2.72 -13.29
N ASN A 267 -20.00 -3.95 -13.59
CA ASN A 267 -19.48 -4.74 -14.71
C ASN A 267 -19.67 -4.02 -16.06
N LEU A 268 -20.85 -3.41 -16.29
CA LEU A 268 -21.12 -2.65 -17.52
C LEU A 268 -20.24 -1.40 -17.66
N VAL A 269 -19.90 -0.73 -16.55
CA VAL A 269 -19.00 0.45 -16.58
C VAL A 269 -17.54 0.04 -16.82
N ILE A 270 -17.06 -1.08 -16.26
CA ILE A 270 -15.72 -1.61 -16.57
C ILE A 270 -15.61 -2.07 -18.02
N GLN A 271 -16.63 -2.77 -18.54
CA GLN A 271 -16.63 -3.31 -19.90
C GLN A 271 -16.83 -2.24 -20.99
N HIS A 272 -17.29 -1.03 -20.64
CA HIS A 272 -17.46 0.07 -21.59
C HIS A 272 -16.11 0.77 -21.88
N GLY A 273 -15.51 0.46 -23.04
CA GLY A 273 -14.11 0.79 -23.38
C GLY A 273 -13.65 2.27 -23.37
N GLU A 274 -14.55 3.25 -23.19
CA GLU A 274 -14.16 4.66 -22.93
C GLU A 274 -14.59 5.18 -21.53
N ALA A 275 -15.26 4.39 -20.69
CA ALA A 275 -15.87 4.90 -19.46
C ALA A 275 -14.82 5.35 -18.42
N MET A 276 -13.81 4.51 -18.16
CA MET A 276 -12.73 4.85 -17.23
C MET A 276 -11.88 6.02 -17.74
N ASN A 277 -11.73 6.18 -19.06
CA ASN A 277 -11.05 7.33 -19.66
C ASN A 277 -11.76 8.65 -19.29
N TYR A 278 -13.10 8.68 -19.34
CA TYR A 278 -13.87 9.88 -18.97
C TYR A 278 -13.94 10.11 -17.45
N ILE A 279 -13.95 9.05 -16.64
CA ILE A 279 -13.84 9.15 -15.18
C ILE A 279 -12.46 9.73 -14.82
N ALA A 280 -11.36 9.20 -15.37
CA ALA A 280 -10.02 9.73 -15.17
C ALA A 280 -9.88 11.19 -15.67
N LEU A 281 -10.38 11.50 -16.87
CA LEU A 281 -10.35 12.86 -17.44
C LEU A 281 -11.10 13.89 -16.57
N SER A 282 -12.06 13.44 -15.76
CA SER A 282 -12.78 14.29 -14.81
C SER A 282 -11.89 14.80 -13.65
N LEU A 283 -10.68 14.27 -13.46
CA LEU A 283 -9.69 14.81 -12.50
C LEU A 283 -9.22 16.24 -12.83
N LEU A 284 -9.54 16.76 -14.02
CA LEU A 284 -9.38 18.17 -14.37
C LEU A 284 -10.36 19.11 -13.62
N HIS A 285 -11.42 18.57 -13.00
CA HIS A 285 -12.47 19.34 -12.35
C HIS A 285 -11.96 20.18 -11.15
N LYS A 286 -12.12 21.50 -11.17
CA LYS A 286 -11.57 22.47 -10.19
C LYS A 286 -11.91 22.16 -8.71
N ASN A 287 -13.10 21.63 -8.41
CA ASN A 287 -13.54 21.27 -7.04
C ASN A 287 -12.89 19.97 -6.51
N PHE A 288 -12.08 20.06 -5.45
CA PHE A 288 -11.40 18.94 -4.79
C PHE A 288 -12.32 17.80 -4.31
N ARG A 289 -13.53 18.10 -3.83
CA ARG A 289 -14.49 17.05 -3.42
C ARG A 289 -15.04 16.26 -4.62
N CYS A 290 -14.99 16.81 -5.84
CA CYS A 290 -15.24 16.04 -7.05
C CYS A 290 -14.06 15.11 -7.34
N LYS A 291 -12.81 15.62 -7.27
CA LYS A 291 -11.60 14.81 -7.48
C LYS A 291 -11.48 13.66 -6.47
N ALA A 292 -11.78 13.90 -5.19
CA ALA A 292 -11.78 12.89 -4.14
C ALA A 292 -12.71 11.71 -4.49
N LEU A 293 -13.94 12.01 -4.90
CA LEU A 293 -14.89 10.99 -5.38
C LEU A 293 -14.37 10.24 -6.62
N ILE A 294 -13.75 10.95 -7.58
CA ILE A 294 -13.18 10.30 -8.76
C ILE A 294 -12.05 9.33 -8.37
N LEU A 295 -11.21 9.70 -7.40
CA LEU A 295 -10.15 8.86 -6.87
C LEU A 295 -10.70 7.66 -6.07
N GLU A 296 -11.75 7.84 -5.27
CA GLU A 296 -12.50 6.72 -4.64
C GLU A 296 -12.96 5.70 -5.70
N LEU A 297 -13.54 6.17 -6.81
CA LEU A 297 -14.05 5.31 -7.88
C LEU A 297 -12.92 4.58 -8.63
N LEU A 298 -11.86 5.30 -9.01
CA LEU A 298 -10.71 4.71 -9.70
C LEU A 298 -9.97 3.70 -8.81
N ALA A 299 -9.84 3.98 -7.51
CA ALA A 299 -9.26 3.07 -6.52
C ALA A 299 -10.09 1.79 -6.35
N ALA A 300 -11.42 1.91 -6.27
CA ALA A 300 -12.32 0.76 -6.15
C ALA A 300 -12.25 -0.17 -7.37
N VAL A 301 -12.12 0.39 -8.58
CA VAL A 301 -11.93 -0.38 -9.82
C VAL A 301 -10.54 -1.01 -9.88
N CYS A 302 -9.49 -0.28 -9.45
CA CYS A 302 -8.10 -0.74 -9.46
C CYS A 302 -7.88 -2.03 -8.61
N LEU A 303 -8.68 -2.22 -7.56
CA LEU A 303 -8.63 -3.41 -6.67
C LEU A 303 -9.36 -4.65 -7.21
N VAL A 304 -10.05 -4.57 -8.36
CA VAL A 304 -10.75 -5.72 -8.96
C VAL A 304 -9.87 -6.44 -9.98
N GLU A 305 -10.08 -7.74 -10.15
CA GLU A 305 -9.40 -8.57 -11.14
C GLU A 305 -9.46 -7.93 -12.55
N LEU A 306 -8.30 -7.83 -13.21
CA LEU A 306 -8.07 -7.08 -14.47
C LEU A 306 -8.36 -5.57 -14.44
N GLY A 307 -8.86 -5.02 -13.32
CA GLY A 307 -9.19 -3.60 -13.17
C GLY A 307 -7.97 -2.67 -13.13
N HIS A 308 -6.82 -3.17 -12.64
CA HIS A 308 -5.56 -2.41 -12.58
C HIS A 308 -5.10 -1.94 -13.97
N ASP A 309 -5.05 -2.85 -14.94
CA ASP A 309 -4.70 -2.54 -16.33
C ASP A 309 -5.65 -1.51 -16.96
N VAL A 310 -6.95 -1.61 -16.68
CA VAL A 310 -7.95 -0.65 -17.19
C VAL A 310 -7.69 0.76 -16.65
N ILE A 311 -7.29 0.88 -15.37
CA ILE A 311 -6.94 2.15 -14.75
C ILE A 311 -5.64 2.72 -15.34
N LEU A 312 -4.60 1.91 -15.50
CA LEU A 312 -3.36 2.38 -16.13
C LEU A 312 -3.57 2.84 -17.58
N ASN A 313 -4.30 2.06 -18.40
CA ASN A 313 -4.65 2.44 -19.76
C ASN A 313 -5.48 3.76 -19.80
N ALA A 314 -6.35 3.99 -18.82
CA ALA A 314 -7.08 5.25 -18.70
C ALA A 314 -6.16 6.44 -18.34
N PHE A 315 -5.09 6.23 -17.57
CA PHE A 315 -4.09 7.27 -17.29
C PHE A 315 -3.08 7.49 -18.42
N ASP A 316 -2.75 6.47 -19.21
CA ASP A 316 -2.01 6.66 -20.46
C ASP A 316 -2.86 7.36 -21.54
N ASN A 317 -4.17 7.12 -21.57
CA ASN A 317 -5.12 7.91 -22.37
C ASN A 317 -5.19 9.37 -21.87
N PHE A 318 -5.29 9.59 -20.55
CA PHE A 318 -5.25 10.91 -19.91
C PHE A 318 -3.98 11.68 -20.30
N ARG A 319 -2.81 11.05 -20.18
CA ARG A 319 -1.51 11.60 -20.56
C ARG A 319 -1.50 12.12 -22.00
N ILE A 320 -1.99 11.31 -22.95
CA ILE A 320 -2.09 11.68 -24.38
C ILE A 320 -3.08 12.83 -24.60
N ILE A 321 -4.26 12.78 -23.97
CA ILE A 321 -5.31 13.80 -24.12
C ILE A 321 -4.86 15.13 -23.51
N CYS A 322 -4.26 15.13 -22.33
CA CYS A 322 -3.82 16.30 -21.57
C CYS A 322 -2.44 16.83 -22.00
N GLN A 323 -1.68 16.05 -22.78
CA GLN A 323 -0.31 16.36 -23.25
C GLN A 323 0.71 16.43 -22.10
N GLU A 324 0.59 15.49 -21.15
CA GLU A 324 1.56 15.32 -20.06
C GLU A 324 2.84 14.64 -20.57
N ARG A 325 3.99 14.96 -19.96
CA ARG A 325 5.27 14.33 -20.29
C ARG A 325 5.30 12.89 -19.78
N HIS A 326 4.87 12.72 -18.54
CA HIS A 326 4.69 11.45 -17.83
C HIS A 326 3.22 11.32 -17.43
N ARG A 327 2.70 10.10 -17.24
CA ARG A 327 1.34 9.93 -16.70
C ARG A 327 1.30 10.35 -15.23
N PHE A 328 0.10 10.64 -14.71
CA PHE A 328 -0.14 11.17 -13.35
C PHE A 328 0.44 12.58 -13.05
N GLU A 329 1.04 13.27 -14.02
CA GLU A 329 1.70 14.58 -13.81
C GLU A 329 0.72 15.65 -13.27
N THR A 330 -0.51 15.68 -13.77
CA THR A 330 -1.58 16.58 -13.31
C THR A 330 -2.18 16.15 -11.97
N LEU A 331 -2.17 14.85 -11.66
CA LEU A 331 -2.58 14.35 -10.34
C LEU A 331 -1.59 14.83 -9.28
N MET A 332 -0.29 14.65 -9.52
CA MET A 332 0.78 15.11 -8.61
C MET A 332 0.84 16.63 -8.48
N LYS A 333 0.62 17.39 -9.56
CA LYS A 333 0.42 18.86 -9.48
C LYS A 333 -0.81 19.22 -8.64
N SER A 334 -1.92 18.51 -8.81
CA SER A 334 -3.15 18.75 -8.04
C SER A 334 -3.06 18.31 -6.58
N PHE A 335 -2.15 17.39 -6.24
CA PHE A 335 -1.84 16.98 -4.87
C PHE A 335 -0.93 18.00 -4.19
N THR A 336 0.22 18.31 -4.79
CA THR A 336 1.20 19.30 -4.28
C THR A 336 0.62 20.71 -4.12
N GLN A 337 -0.35 21.08 -4.96
CA GLN A 337 -1.07 22.37 -4.92
C GLN A 337 -2.43 22.29 -4.18
N ALA A 338 -2.73 21.20 -3.48
CA ALA A 338 -3.95 21.12 -2.67
C ALA A 338 -3.87 22.12 -1.51
N PRO A 339 -4.90 22.97 -1.29
CA PRO A 339 -4.92 23.87 -0.15
C PRO A 339 -5.15 23.08 1.14
N GLU A 340 -4.42 23.48 2.17
CA GLU A 340 -4.11 22.74 3.42
C GLU A 340 -5.34 22.13 4.12
N PHE A 341 -6.51 22.75 3.98
CA PHE A 341 -7.77 22.30 4.59
C PHE A 341 -8.55 21.21 3.81
N ASN A 342 -8.07 20.74 2.64
CA ASN A 342 -8.77 19.74 1.81
C ASN A 342 -8.29 18.30 2.06
N PHE A 343 -8.12 17.93 3.33
CA PHE A 343 -7.64 16.60 3.74
C PHE A 343 -8.41 15.42 3.12
N ASP A 344 -9.73 15.50 2.90
CA ASP A 344 -10.49 14.44 2.22
C ASP A 344 -9.95 14.12 0.81
N TYR A 345 -9.55 15.15 0.05
CA TYR A 345 -8.94 14.96 -1.25
C TYR A 345 -7.50 14.45 -1.14
N MET A 346 -6.73 14.99 -0.19
CA MET A 346 -5.33 14.57 0.01
C MET A 346 -5.27 13.08 0.41
N VAL A 347 -6.12 12.66 1.36
CA VAL A 347 -6.35 11.26 1.76
C VAL A 347 -6.74 10.40 0.55
N ALA A 348 -7.76 10.78 -0.23
CA ALA A 348 -8.18 10.02 -1.40
C ALA A 348 -7.07 9.92 -2.47
N CYS A 349 -6.22 10.94 -2.60
CA CYS A 349 -5.10 10.96 -3.54
C CYS A 349 -3.99 10.00 -3.12
N ILE A 350 -3.51 10.07 -1.87
CA ILE A 350 -2.49 9.12 -1.41
C ILE A 350 -3.05 7.70 -1.32
N GLN A 351 -4.31 7.50 -0.91
CA GLN A 351 -4.97 6.19 -0.92
C GLN A 351 -5.02 5.58 -2.34
N PHE A 352 -5.34 6.37 -3.36
CA PHE A 352 -5.29 5.93 -4.76
C PHE A 352 -3.86 5.56 -5.21
N ILE A 353 -2.86 6.36 -4.83
CA ILE A 353 -1.44 6.10 -5.15
C ILE A 353 -0.98 4.79 -4.48
N ASN A 354 -1.26 4.60 -3.19
CA ASN A 354 -0.94 3.38 -2.44
C ASN A 354 -1.54 2.15 -3.14
N ILE A 355 -2.79 2.25 -3.58
CA ILE A 355 -3.47 1.16 -4.30
C ILE A 355 -2.82 0.92 -5.66
N VAL A 356 -2.63 1.95 -6.50
CA VAL A 356 -2.13 1.75 -7.87
C VAL A 356 -0.67 1.26 -7.90
N VAL A 357 0.17 1.66 -6.93
CA VAL A 357 1.56 1.20 -6.84
C VAL A 357 1.66 -0.18 -6.18
N HIS A 358 0.97 -0.42 -5.05
CA HIS A 358 1.25 -1.58 -4.19
C HIS A 358 0.34 -2.79 -4.39
N SER A 359 -0.80 -2.67 -5.09
CA SER A 359 -1.71 -3.80 -5.34
C SER A 359 -1.24 -4.80 -6.41
N VAL A 360 -0.19 -4.47 -7.17
CA VAL A 360 0.31 -5.32 -8.27
C VAL A 360 1.05 -6.56 -7.76
N GLN A 361 0.91 -7.67 -8.50
CA GLN A 361 1.48 -8.97 -8.13
C GLN A 361 2.96 -9.12 -8.51
N ASP A 362 3.42 -8.46 -9.58
CA ASP A 362 4.85 -8.44 -9.95
C ASP A 362 5.60 -7.37 -9.15
N MET A 363 6.56 -7.79 -8.33
CA MET A 363 7.38 -6.90 -7.50
C MET A 363 8.29 -6.00 -8.35
N ASN A 364 8.70 -6.43 -9.55
CA ASN A 364 9.48 -5.59 -10.46
C ASN A 364 8.61 -4.45 -10.99
N TYR A 365 7.37 -4.75 -11.35
CA TYR A 365 6.39 -3.74 -11.77
C TYR A 365 6.00 -2.80 -10.62
N ARG A 366 5.88 -3.30 -9.38
CA ARG A 366 5.69 -2.47 -8.17
C ARG A 366 6.82 -1.44 -8.00
N VAL A 367 8.08 -1.87 -8.12
CA VAL A 367 9.25 -0.97 -8.06
C VAL A 367 9.24 0.04 -9.22
N HIS A 368 8.85 -0.37 -10.44
CA HIS A 368 8.74 0.54 -11.58
C HIS A 368 7.68 1.64 -11.37
N LEU A 369 6.50 1.27 -10.85
CA LEU A 369 5.43 2.24 -10.51
C LEU A 369 5.83 3.17 -9.38
N GLN A 370 6.57 2.67 -8.38
CA GLN A 370 7.10 3.47 -7.28
C GLN A 370 8.11 4.52 -7.78
N GLU A 371 9.06 4.11 -8.63
CA GLU A 371 10.04 5.04 -9.22
C GLU A 371 9.36 6.09 -10.13
N GLU A 372 8.28 5.73 -10.84
CA GLU A 372 7.49 6.68 -11.64
C GLU A 372 6.88 7.80 -10.79
N PHE A 373 6.29 7.49 -9.63
CA PHE A 373 5.76 8.51 -8.71
C PHE A 373 6.86 9.31 -8.00
N LYS A 374 7.98 8.68 -7.66
CA LYS A 374 9.18 9.34 -7.12
C LYS A 374 9.78 10.34 -8.12
N LEU A 375 9.84 10.01 -9.41
CA LEU A 375 10.24 10.94 -10.48
C LEU A 375 9.28 12.13 -10.68
N LEU A 376 8.03 12.02 -10.18
CA LEU A 376 7.07 13.14 -10.09
C LEU A 376 7.20 13.94 -8.77
N GLY A 377 8.17 13.61 -7.91
CA GLY A 377 8.43 14.30 -6.65
C GLY A 377 7.53 13.88 -5.48
N LEU A 378 6.95 12.68 -5.52
CA LEU A 378 6.09 12.20 -4.42
C LEU A 378 6.83 12.14 -3.09
N ASP A 379 7.99 11.49 -3.03
CA ASP A 379 8.71 11.21 -1.78
C ASP A 379 9.04 12.49 -0.99
N ASP A 380 9.46 13.55 -1.67
CA ASP A 380 9.76 14.85 -1.05
C ASP A 380 8.48 15.62 -0.66
N CYS A 381 7.40 15.43 -1.41
CA CYS A 381 6.08 15.93 -1.03
C CYS A 381 5.56 15.24 0.24
N LEU A 382 5.78 13.93 0.39
CA LEU A 382 5.35 13.16 1.57
C LEU A 382 6.12 13.57 2.82
N LYS A 383 7.46 13.70 2.76
CA LYS A 383 8.29 14.19 3.88
C LYS A 383 7.80 15.57 4.35
N LYS A 384 7.64 16.51 3.42
CA LYS A 384 7.10 17.85 3.69
C LYS A 384 5.71 17.81 4.34
N TYR A 385 4.85 16.88 3.93
CA TYR A 385 3.50 16.74 4.49
C TYR A 385 3.46 16.04 5.85
N GLN A 386 4.44 15.18 6.17
CA GLN A 386 4.63 14.68 7.54
C GLN A 386 5.07 15.80 8.49
N GLU A 387 5.98 16.68 8.06
CA GLU A 387 6.43 17.85 8.82
C GLU A 387 5.31 18.88 9.04
N LEU A 388 4.54 19.21 7.99
CA LEU A 388 3.51 20.26 8.05
C LEU A 388 2.18 19.80 8.68
N TYR A 389 1.81 18.53 8.54
CA TYR A 389 0.47 18.03 8.90
C TYR A 389 0.50 16.85 9.89
N GLY A 390 1.56 16.74 10.70
CA GLY A 390 1.75 15.68 11.70
C GLY A 390 0.59 15.51 12.69
N GLU A 391 -0.24 16.54 12.90
CA GLU A 391 -1.44 16.50 13.75
C GLU A 391 -2.67 15.85 13.06
N CYS A 392 -2.60 15.51 11.77
CA CYS A 392 -3.72 14.97 11.01
C CYS A 392 -3.67 13.43 10.87
N ASP A 393 -3.98 12.71 11.96
CA ASP A 393 -3.94 11.24 12.06
C ASP A 393 -4.39 10.51 10.78
N ARG A 394 -5.60 10.81 10.28
CA ARG A 394 -6.19 10.14 9.10
C ARG A 394 -5.36 10.31 7.83
N PHE A 395 -4.65 11.43 7.67
CA PHE A 395 -3.79 11.67 6.52
C PHE A 395 -2.41 11.06 6.72
N ILE A 396 -1.80 11.27 7.89
CA ILE A 396 -0.49 10.70 8.25
C ILE A 396 -0.52 9.17 8.20
N LEU A 397 -1.59 8.51 8.64
CA LEU A 397 -1.75 7.05 8.53
C LEU A 397 -1.73 6.55 7.07
N GLN A 398 -2.20 7.34 6.10
CA GLN A 398 -2.11 6.94 4.69
C GLN A 398 -0.71 7.19 4.09
N ILE A 399 0.01 8.22 4.56
CA ILE A 399 1.41 8.42 4.22
C ILE A 399 2.26 7.28 4.79
N GLN A 400 2.05 6.92 6.06
CA GLN A 400 2.76 5.81 6.69
C GLN A 400 2.49 4.49 5.97
N ALA A 401 1.23 4.22 5.58
CA ALA A 401 0.88 3.04 4.80
C ALA A 401 1.53 2.97 3.39
N TYR A 402 1.98 4.10 2.83
CA TYR A 402 2.84 4.12 1.62
C TYR A 402 4.28 3.75 1.98
N LEU A 403 4.85 4.41 3.01
CA LEU A 403 6.24 4.22 3.42
C LEU A 403 6.50 2.81 3.96
N ASP A 404 5.58 2.22 4.73
CA ASP A 404 5.62 0.82 5.18
C ASP A 404 5.58 -0.19 4.02
N ASN A 405 5.14 0.25 2.83
CA ASN A 405 5.04 -0.55 1.61
C ASN A 405 6.10 -0.20 0.56
N TYR A 406 7.01 0.74 0.86
CA TYR A 406 8.02 1.22 -0.07
C TYR A 406 9.18 0.21 -0.19
N PHE A 407 9.58 -0.09 -1.43
CA PHE A 407 10.68 -1.00 -1.74
C PHE A 407 11.98 -0.22 -1.89
N ASP A 408 12.90 -0.35 -0.92
CA ASP A 408 14.30 0.04 -1.10
C ASP A 408 15.12 -1.17 -1.61
N VAL A 409 15.40 -1.17 -2.92
CA VAL A 409 16.19 -2.23 -3.57
C VAL A 409 17.67 -2.20 -3.15
N GLY A 410 18.18 -1.06 -2.68
CA GLY A 410 19.54 -0.93 -2.15
C GLY A 410 19.67 -1.62 -0.79
N GLN A 411 18.79 -1.29 0.15
CA GLN A 411 18.75 -1.95 1.47
C GLN A 411 18.53 -3.46 1.32
N LEU A 412 17.60 -3.90 0.46
CA LEU A 412 17.35 -5.32 0.22
C LEU A 412 18.55 -6.07 -0.38
N LEU A 413 19.44 -5.38 -1.11
CA LEU A 413 20.69 -5.95 -1.61
C LEU A 413 21.72 -6.11 -0.47
N GLU A 414 21.89 -5.08 0.36
CA GLU A 414 22.82 -5.07 1.50
C GLU A 414 22.39 -6.09 2.58
N ASP A 415 21.09 -6.19 2.87
CA ASP A 415 20.51 -7.21 3.74
C ASP A 415 20.77 -8.62 3.20
N SER A 416 20.68 -8.81 1.88
CA SER A 416 20.94 -10.10 1.23
C SER A 416 22.42 -10.49 1.27
N GLU A 417 23.34 -9.54 1.09
CA GLU A 417 24.78 -9.80 1.23
C GLU A 417 25.13 -10.12 2.69
N THR A 418 24.65 -9.30 3.63
CA THR A 418 24.83 -9.49 5.08
C THR A 418 24.33 -10.86 5.53
N LYS A 419 23.15 -11.28 5.03
CA LYS A 419 22.60 -12.63 5.25
C LYS A 419 23.51 -13.72 4.68
N GLN A 420 24.08 -13.53 3.49
CA GLN A 420 24.99 -14.50 2.88
C GLN A 420 26.31 -14.64 3.65
N GLN A 421 26.85 -13.53 4.17
CA GLN A 421 28.00 -13.53 5.08
C GLN A 421 27.68 -14.26 6.40
N ALA A 422 26.51 -14.01 6.99
CA ALA A 422 26.06 -14.68 8.21
C ALA A 422 25.89 -16.20 8.01
N ILE A 423 25.32 -16.65 6.88
CA ILE A 423 25.23 -18.08 6.51
C ILE A 423 26.63 -18.71 6.42
N GLY A 424 27.60 -17.99 5.83
CA GLY A 424 29.00 -18.44 5.80
C GLY A 424 29.59 -18.64 7.21
N LYS A 425 29.33 -17.71 8.14
CA LYS A 425 29.79 -17.83 9.53
C LYS A 425 29.10 -18.97 10.29
N VAL A 426 27.82 -19.24 10.02
CA VAL A 426 27.11 -20.41 10.57
C VAL A 426 27.80 -21.70 10.12
N SER A 427 28.08 -21.85 8.81
CA SER A 427 28.77 -23.03 8.28
C SER A 427 30.15 -23.26 8.90
N GLU A 428 30.92 -22.19 9.16
CA GLU A 428 32.24 -22.28 9.81
C GLU A 428 32.12 -22.74 11.28
N LEU A 429 31.07 -22.29 11.99
CA LEU A 429 30.80 -22.70 13.36
C LEU A 429 30.27 -24.14 13.45
N GLU A 430 29.49 -24.60 12.46
CA GLU A 430 29.05 -25.99 12.35
C GLU A 430 30.24 -26.94 12.12
N GLU A 431 31.20 -26.57 11.27
CA GLU A 431 32.45 -27.32 11.07
C GLU A 431 33.30 -27.36 12.36
N GLN A 432 33.47 -26.22 13.04
CA GLN A 432 34.20 -26.17 14.32
C GLN A 432 33.52 -27.00 15.41
N LEU A 433 32.19 -27.01 15.46
CA LEU A 433 31.41 -27.84 16.40
C LEU A 433 31.59 -29.33 16.08
N ALA A 434 31.55 -29.73 14.80
CA ALA A 434 31.80 -31.11 14.39
C ALA A 434 33.20 -31.59 14.83
N ILE A 435 34.25 -30.80 14.56
CA ILE A 435 35.64 -31.11 14.97
C ILE A 435 35.78 -31.17 16.50
N ALA A 436 35.11 -30.27 17.23
CA ALA A 436 35.12 -30.28 18.69
C ALA A 436 34.40 -31.52 19.27
N ASN A 437 33.30 -31.95 18.63
CA ASN A 437 32.53 -33.12 19.03
C ASN A 437 33.26 -34.44 18.72
N GLU A 438 33.95 -34.55 17.58
CA GLU A 438 34.83 -35.67 17.26
C GLU A 438 35.94 -35.82 18.31
N ARG A 439 36.65 -34.72 18.63
CA ARG A 439 37.67 -34.71 19.69
C ARG A 439 37.12 -35.04 21.08
N PHE A 440 35.88 -34.66 21.37
CA PHE A 440 35.23 -35.03 22.63
C PHE A 440 34.99 -36.55 22.70
N GLN A 441 34.54 -37.16 21.60
CA GLN A 441 34.35 -38.61 21.51
C GLN A 441 35.67 -39.39 21.60
N ASP A 442 36.76 -38.91 20.98
CA ASP A 442 38.11 -39.49 21.13
C ASP A 442 38.55 -39.51 22.60
N VAL A 443 38.40 -38.38 23.30
CA VAL A 443 38.78 -38.22 24.71
C VAL A 443 37.88 -39.06 25.63
N GLU A 444 36.57 -39.09 25.38
CA GLU A 444 35.63 -39.96 26.10
C GLU A 444 36.02 -41.44 25.93
N GLN A 445 36.34 -41.88 24.71
CA GLN A 445 36.78 -43.25 24.43
C GLN A 445 38.13 -43.57 25.10
N GLU A 446 39.07 -42.62 25.16
CA GLU A 446 40.33 -42.80 25.90
C GLU A 446 40.10 -42.95 27.41
N HIS A 447 39.19 -42.16 27.99
CA HIS A 447 38.79 -42.28 29.39
C HIS A 447 38.06 -43.59 29.69
N VAL A 448 37.17 -44.04 28.80
CA VAL A 448 36.53 -45.36 28.89
C VAL A 448 37.58 -46.47 28.86
N ASN A 449 38.53 -46.43 27.91
CA ASN A 449 39.60 -47.41 27.79
C ASN A 449 40.41 -47.52 29.10
N LYS A 450 40.94 -46.39 29.60
CA LYS A 450 41.68 -46.29 30.87
C LYS A 450 40.86 -46.81 32.06
N THR A 451 39.56 -46.54 32.09
CA THR A 451 38.66 -47.05 33.15
C THR A 451 38.55 -48.57 33.09
N THR A 452 38.44 -49.19 31.90
CA THR A 452 38.45 -50.65 31.79
C THR A 452 39.80 -51.27 32.16
N GLU A 453 40.91 -50.60 31.92
CA GLU A 453 42.25 -51.06 32.31
C GLU A 453 42.44 -51.02 33.83
N LEU A 454 42.08 -49.90 34.45
CA LEU A 454 42.10 -49.75 35.91
C LEU A 454 41.16 -50.75 36.60
N GLN A 455 39.98 -51.02 36.04
CA GLN A 455 39.08 -52.04 36.58
C GLN A 455 39.68 -53.46 36.48
N LYS A 456 40.34 -53.81 35.37
CA LYS A 456 41.05 -55.11 35.24
C LYS A 456 42.18 -55.21 36.26
N ALA A 457 42.97 -54.15 36.43
CA ALA A 457 44.06 -54.11 37.40
C ALA A 457 43.57 -54.20 38.85
N LEU A 458 42.45 -53.53 39.18
CA LEU A 458 41.80 -53.61 40.49
C LEU A 458 41.34 -55.04 40.77
N ASN A 459 40.60 -55.67 39.86
CA ASN A 459 40.13 -57.06 40.02
C ASN A 459 41.29 -58.04 40.28
N LEU A 460 42.41 -57.90 39.56
CA LEU A 460 43.62 -58.72 39.75
C LEU A 460 44.30 -58.45 41.10
N ALA A 461 44.31 -57.20 41.57
CA ALA A 461 44.84 -56.85 42.89
C ALA A 461 43.94 -57.39 44.02
N GLU A 462 42.62 -57.38 43.84
CA GLU A 462 41.66 -57.98 44.77
C GLU A 462 41.83 -59.50 44.87
N GLU A 463 42.04 -60.19 43.73
CA GLU A 463 42.35 -61.63 43.68
C GLU A 463 43.67 -61.96 44.42
N GLN A 464 44.73 -61.17 44.20
CA GLN A 464 45.99 -61.34 44.95
C GLN A 464 45.82 -61.07 46.45
N VAL A 465 45.03 -60.07 46.83
CA VAL A 465 44.70 -59.79 48.24
C VAL A 465 43.87 -60.92 48.86
N GLU A 466 42.99 -61.58 48.10
CA GLU A 466 42.27 -62.77 48.58
C GLU A 466 43.21 -63.98 48.73
N PHE A 467 44.15 -64.19 47.80
CA PHE A 467 45.17 -65.23 47.90
C PHE A 467 46.04 -65.05 49.15
N VAL A 468 46.60 -63.86 49.36
CA VAL A 468 47.47 -63.56 50.53
C VAL A 468 46.68 -63.64 51.85
N LYS A 469 45.37 -63.31 51.85
CA LYS A 469 44.50 -63.55 53.02
C LYS A 469 44.38 -65.05 53.33
N LYS A 470 44.15 -65.90 52.33
CA LYS A 470 44.08 -67.37 52.52
C LYS A 470 45.40 -67.92 53.06
N GLU A 471 46.52 -67.57 52.44
CA GLU A 471 47.86 -68.00 52.89
C GLU A 471 48.14 -67.55 54.34
N ARG A 472 47.82 -66.29 54.67
CA ARG A 472 47.89 -65.76 56.06
C ARG A 472 47.03 -66.58 57.02
N ASP A 473 45.83 -66.96 56.61
CA ASP A 473 44.88 -67.66 57.47
C ASP A 473 45.26 -69.14 57.67
N ASP A 474 45.80 -69.81 56.64
CA ASP A 474 46.41 -71.14 56.73
C ASP A 474 47.66 -71.14 57.64
N ILE A 475 48.54 -70.13 57.50
CA ILE A 475 49.69 -69.92 58.39
C ILE A 475 49.22 -69.64 59.82
N THR A 476 48.14 -68.87 60.01
CA THR A 476 47.56 -68.56 61.33
C THR A 476 46.95 -69.80 61.97
N GLN A 477 46.29 -70.65 61.20
CA GLN A 477 45.78 -71.95 61.66
C GLN A 477 46.93 -72.89 62.05
N THR A 478 48.02 -72.90 61.28
CA THR A 478 49.24 -73.68 61.54
C THR A 478 49.99 -73.19 62.79
N LEU A 479 50.12 -71.87 62.99
CA LEU A 479 50.68 -71.31 64.22
C LEU A 479 49.80 -71.61 65.44
N ASN A 480 48.47 -71.58 65.30
CA ASN A 480 47.56 -71.90 66.39
C ASN A 480 47.60 -73.39 66.78
N THR A 481 47.78 -74.32 65.84
CA THR A 481 47.99 -75.75 66.16
C THR A 481 49.37 -76.01 66.75
N LEU A 482 50.44 -75.43 66.19
CA LEU A 482 51.79 -75.50 66.78
C LEU A 482 51.83 -74.94 68.20
N ARG A 483 51.16 -73.80 68.46
CA ARG A 483 51.04 -73.21 69.81
C ARG A 483 50.25 -74.10 70.77
N ARG A 484 49.24 -74.83 70.29
CA ARG A 484 48.49 -75.83 71.07
C ARG A 484 49.38 -76.99 71.52
N ASN A 485 50.26 -77.45 70.62
CA ASN A 485 51.21 -78.54 70.87
C ASN A 485 52.36 -78.09 71.78
N HIS A 486 52.94 -76.90 71.54
CA HIS A 486 54.02 -76.36 72.35
C HIS A 486 53.58 -76.09 73.80
N ASN A 487 52.35 -75.58 73.99
CA ASN A 487 51.73 -75.41 75.31
C ASN A 487 51.43 -76.74 76.03
N HIS A 488 51.57 -77.91 75.38
CA HIS A 488 51.37 -79.23 76.00
C HIS A 488 52.67 -79.87 76.54
N GLU A 489 53.86 -79.47 76.07
CA GLU A 489 55.08 -80.28 76.29
C GLU A 489 56.06 -79.77 77.36
N ARG A 490 55.89 -78.58 77.95
CA ARG A 490 56.73 -78.20 79.12
C ARG A 490 56.21 -77.09 80.04
N GLY A 491 56.03 -77.46 81.31
CA GLY A 491 56.46 -76.71 82.50
C GLY A 491 56.03 -75.25 82.72
N SER A 492 55.15 -75.05 83.70
CA SER A 492 55.03 -73.83 84.54
C SER A 492 56.42 -73.37 85.07
N PRO A 493 56.66 -72.06 85.42
CA PRO A 493 55.70 -71.24 86.18
C PRO A 493 55.70 -69.69 85.98
N SER A 494 54.75 -69.06 86.66
CA SER A 494 54.86 -67.75 87.38
C SER A 494 54.91 -66.40 86.63
N SER A 495 54.45 -65.38 87.40
CA SER A 495 54.74 -63.94 87.35
C SER A 495 54.11 -63.02 86.28
N SER A 496 53.42 -61.99 86.81
CA SER A 496 53.21 -60.63 86.27
C SER A 496 52.66 -60.46 84.84
N THR A 497 51.37 -60.12 84.73
CA THR A 497 50.94 -58.71 84.51
C THR A 497 49.40 -58.58 84.53
N SER A 498 48.85 -58.00 85.59
CA SER A 498 47.42 -57.64 85.70
C SER A 498 47.20 -56.70 86.89
N SER A 499 46.30 -55.72 86.88
CA SER A 499 45.58 -55.07 85.76
C SER A 499 44.76 -53.91 86.36
N ILE A 500 44.92 -52.67 85.89
CA ILE A 500 44.05 -51.53 86.28
C ILE A 500 44.00 -50.51 85.14
N SER A 501 42.85 -49.85 85.00
CA SER A 501 42.60 -48.81 84.01
C SER A 501 43.15 -47.44 84.45
N SER A 502 43.59 -46.62 83.50
CA SER A 502 43.77 -45.18 83.68
C SER A 502 43.28 -44.44 82.42
N ALA A 503 42.64 -43.28 82.64
CA ALA A 503 41.95 -42.51 81.59
C ALA A 503 42.39 -41.01 81.62
N PRO A 504 41.55 -39.99 81.32
CA PRO A 504 41.98 -38.77 80.61
C PRO A 504 42.57 -37.68 81.54
N PRO A 505 43.02 -36.50 81.04
CA PRO A 505 42.17 -35.44 80.43
C PRO A 505 42.55 -35.17 78.94
N GLY A 506 41.90 -34.29 78.17
CA GLY A 506 40.88 -33.26 78.47
C GLY A 506 41.32 -31.88 77.92
N ALA A 507 40.45 -31.21 77.16
CA ALA A 507 40.73 -29.88 76.59
C ALA A 507 40.62 -28.76 77.64
N PRO A 508 41.26 -27.60 77.38
CA PRO A 508 40.53 -26.35 77.10
C PRO A 508 41.00 -25.74 75.75
N THR A 509 40.17 -25.11 74.90
CA THR A 509 39.57 -23.74 74.98
C THR A 509 40.59 -22.65 75.34
N SER A 510 40.69 -21.50 74.67
CA SER A 510 39.65 -20.66 74.03
C SER A 510 40.18 -20.04 72.71
N ALA A 511 39.40 -19.56 71.73
CA ALA A 511 38.44 -18.41 71.72
C ALA A 511 39.06 -17.09 72.27
N SER A 512 38.78 -15.88 71.78
CA SER A 512 37.85 -15.33 70.74
C SER A 512 38.48 -13.98 70.21
N SER A 513 37.93 -13.10 69.37
CA SER A 513 36.57 -12.83 68.85
C SER A 513 36.64 -12.17 67.44
N TYR A 514 35.60 -12.21 66.57
CA TYR A 514 34.52 -11.20 66.35
C TYR A 514 34.95 -9.71 66.33
N SER A 515 34.48 -8.80 65.44
CA SER A 515 33.56 -8.90 64.27
C SER A 515 33.32 -7.51 63.59
N THR A 516 32.42 -7.47 62.57
CA THR A 516 31.40 -6.39 62.31
C THR A 516 31.67 -5.31 61.22
N ILE A 517 30.96 -5.46 60.06
CA ILE A 517 30.18 -4.47 59.25
C ILE A 517 30.95 -3.23 58.67
N THR A 518 30.83 -2.76 57.40
CA THR A 518 29.67 -2.54 56.49
C THR A 518 29.85 -2.97 55.01
N SER A 519 28.71 -3.27 54.36
CA SER A 519 28.20 -2.78 53.03
C SER A 519 29.20 -2.31 51.95
N ASN A 520 29.10 -2.65 50.66
CA ASN A 520 28.06 -3.30 49.81
C ASN A 520 28.77 -3.84 48.51
N HIS A 521 28.21 -4.42 47.43
CA HIS A 521 26.92 -4.73 46.77
C HIS A 521 27.20 -5.96 45.80
N ASN A 522 26.31 -6.71 45.14
CA ASN A 522 24.84 -6.81 45.04
C ASN A 522 24.37 -8.20 44.48
N VAL A 523 23.11 -8.56 44.75
CA VAL A 523 22.08 -9.18 43.86
C VAL A 523 22.41 -10.41 42.94
N TYR A 524 21.87 -11.59 43.31
CA TYR A 524 21.11 -12.62 42.51
C TYR A 524 21.69 -13.23 41.19
N SER A 525 21.39 -14.48 40.76
CA SER A 525 20.68 -15.63 41.36
C SER A 525 21.06 -16.97 40.66
N SER A 526 20.61 -18.09 41.20
CA SER A 526 20.66 -19.44 40.60
C SER A 526 19.62 -19.68 39.48
N ASN A 527 19.95 -20.57 38.53
CA ASN A 527 19.03 -21.36 37.69
C ASN A 527 19.74 -22.71 37.37
N CYS A 528 19.12 -23.90 37.42
CA CYS A 528 17.87 -24.40 36.83
C CYS A 528 17.97 -24.70 35.32
N ILE A 529 17.79 -25.98 34.98
CA ILE A 529 17.71 -26.50 33.60
C ILE A 529 16.31 -26.19 33.04
N PRO A 530 16.17 -25.59 31.83
CA PRO A 530 14.88 -25.44 31.17
C PRO A 530 14.45 -26.75 30.47
N PRO A 531 13.14 -27.05 30.39
CA PRO A 531 12.62 -28.12 29.54
C PRO A 531 12.76 -27.76 28.04
N PRO A 532 12.74 -28.75 27.13
CA PRO A 532 12.84 -28.51 25.69
C PRO A 532 11.59 -27.77 25.14
N PRO A 533 11.72 -27.00 24.04
CA PRO A 533 10.59 -26.35 23.39
C PRO A 533 9.65 -27.37 22.72
N PRO A 534 8.35 -27.07 22.60
CA PRO A 534 7.40 -27.91 21.88
C PRO A 534 7.65 -27.86 20.36
N PHE A 535 7.32 -28.95 19.66
CA PHE A 535 7.38 -29.02 18.20
C PHE A 535 6.47 -27.95 17.53
N PRO A 536 6.85 -27.43 16.35
CA PRO A 536 6.00 -26.51 15.60
C PRO A 536 4.70 -27.20 15.18
N THR A 537 3.57 -26.61 15.57
CA THR A 537 2.24 -27.05 15.14
C THR A 537 2.05 -26.81 13.64
N GLN A 538 1.59 -27.84 12.93
CA GLN A 538 1.22 -27.70 11.52
C GLN A 538 0.01 -26.76 11.40
N MET A 539 0.11 -25.73 10.57
CA MET A 539 -1.07 -24.96 10.17
C MET A 539 -2.00 -25.84 9.32
N PRO A 540 -3.34 -25.74 9.50
CA PRO A 540 -4.27 -26.53 8.72
C PRO A 540 -4.21 -26.15 7.24
N ARG A 541 -4.21 -27.16 6.37
CA ARG A 541 -4.28 -26.98 4.92
C ARG A 541 -5.67 -26.43 4.54
N PRO A 542 -5.78 -25.46 3.61
CA PRO A 542 -7.08 -24.97 3.15
C PRO A 542 -7.88 -26.07 2.41
N VAL A 543 -9.19 -25.87 2.39
CA VAL A 543 -10.19 -26.60 1.59
C VAL A 543 -10.76 -25.64 0.56
#